data_AF-A0A949LIR8-F1
#
_entry.id   AF-A0A949LIR8-F1
#
_cell.length_a   1.000
_cell.length_b   1.000
_cell.length_c   1.000
_cell.angle_alpha   90.00
_cell.angle_beta   90.00
_cell.angle_gamma   90.00
#
_symmetry.space_group_name_H-M   'P 1'
#
loop_
_entity.id
_entity.type
_entity.pdbx_description
1 polymer ?
#
loop_
_entity_poly.entity_id
_entity_poly.type
_entity_poly.pdbx_seq_one_letter_code
_entity_poly.pdbx_strand_id
1 'polypeptide(L)'
;MSTAMANTKTLITVKTDKSLKKAAQETAEEIGISLGTLINIFLKQFVRTKEVNFSVSYRPTPSLISAIKEAEKELAEGKLPAAHSVDELMEELRS
;
A
#
# COMPACT_ATOMS: atom_id res chain seq x y z
N MET A 1 14.45 46.73 13.32
CA MET A 1 14.45 45.43 14.03
C MET A 1 14.31 44.34 12.98
N SER A 2 15.35 43.55 12.78
CA SER A 2 15.42 42.50 11.76
C SER A 2 14.75 41.24 12.28
N THR A 3 13.64 40.83 11.68
CA THR A 3 13.01 39.54 11.96
C THR A 3 13.90 38.48 11.32
N ALA A 4 14.76 37.84 12.12
CA ALA A 4 15.42 36.62 11.69
C ALA A 4 14.34 35.62 11.28
N MET A 5 14.34 35.18 10.02
CA MET A 5 13.45 34.09 9.60
C MET A 5 13.74 32.88 10.48
N ALA A 6 12.76 32.50 11.29
CA ALA A 6 12.86 31.31 12.13
C ALA A 6 13.10 30.10 11.22
N ASN A 7 14.21 29.40 11.42
CA ASN A 7 14.46 28.14 10.75
C ASN A 7 13.45 27.11 11.28
N THR A 8 12.41 26.83 10.50
CA THR A 8 11.31 25.91 10.87
C THR A 8 11.63 24.45 10.60
N LYS A 9 12.81 24.14 10.04
CA LYS A 9 13.24 22.76 9.78
C LYS A 9 13.91 22.18 11.02
N THR A 10 13.48 20.98 11.39
CA THR A 10 14.02 20.21 12.51
C THR A 10 14.75 18.96 12.00
N LEU A 11 15.72 18.48 12.79
CA LEU A 11 16.50 17.29 12.47
C LEU A 11 15.83 16.04 13.05
N ILE A 12 15.66 15.00 12.23
CA ILE A 12 15.24 13.66 12.66
C ILE A 12 16.41 12.71 12.44
N THR A 13 16.90 12.09 13.53
CA THR A 13 17.95 11.07 13.48
C THR A 13 17.34 9.69 13.69
N VAL A 14 17.49 8.81 12.70
CA VAL A 14 16.99 7.43 12.74
C VAL A 14 18.16 6.46 12.71
N LYS A 15 18.22 5.54 13.68
CA LYS A 15 19.18 4.42 13.66
C LYS A 15 18.63 3.29 12.79
N THR A 16 19.45 2.79 11.87
CA THR A 16 19.10 1.71 10.94
C THR A 16 20.38 1.02 10.48
N ASP A 17 20.24 -0.19 9.93
CA ASP A 17 21.35 -0.89 9.30
C ASP A 17 21.85 -0.19 8.04
N LYS A 18 23.16 -0.27 7.80
CA LYS A 18 23.81 0.34 6.63
C LYS A 18 23.29 -0.26 5.32
N SER A 19 23.08 -1.57 5.29
CA SER A 19 22.54 -2.28 4.12
C SER A 19 21.10 -1.84 3.81
N LEU A 20 20.25 -1.77 4.84
CA LEU A 20 18.86 -1.33 4.71
C LEU A 20 18.78 0.13 4.21
N LYS A 21 19.61 1.03 4.75
CA LYS A 21 19.69 2.42 4.27
C LYS A 21 20.05 2.50 2.78
N LYS A 22 21.05 1.72 2.35
CA LYS A 22 21.49 1.71 0.94
C LYS A 22 20.37 1.22 0.02
N ALA A 23 19.75 0.09 0.36
CA ALA A 23 18.63 -0.45 -0.39
C ALA A 23 17.46 0.54 -0.49
N ALA A 24 17.06 1.15 0.63
CA ALA A 24 15.98 2.14 0.63
C ALA A 24 16.30 3.38 -0.21
N GLN A 25 17.57 3.79 -0.27
CA GLN A 25 18.01 4.90 -1.11
C GLN A 25 17.94 4.54 -2.60
N GLU A 26 18.44 3.37 -2.99
CA GLU A 26 18.37 2.87 -4.37
C GLU A 26 16.90 2.75 -4.84
N THR A 27 16.02 2.18 -4.03
CA THR A 27 14.59 2.07 -4.35
C THR A 27 13.90 3.43 -4.47
N ALA A 28 14.28 4.43 -3.65
CA ALA A 28 13.73 5.78 -3.79
C ALA A 28 14.21 6.45 -5.10
N GLU A 29 15.47 6.22 -5.48
CA GLU A 29 16.04 6.74 -6.73
C GLU A 29 15.41 6.10 -7.97
N GLU A 30 15.02 4.83 -7.92
CA GLU A 30 14.27 4.15 -9.01
C GLU A 30 12.95 4.85 -9.36
N ILE A 31 12.28 5.47 -8.38
CA ILE A 31 11.06 6.25 -8.58
C ILE A 31 11.34 7.76 -8.72
N GLY A 32 12.62 8.16 -8.83
CA GLY A 32 13.04 9.53 -9.14
C GLY A 32 13.04 10.50 -7.95
N ILE A 33 13.07 10.03 -6.70
CA ILE A 33 13.06 10.90 -5.52
C ILE A 33 14.16 10.53 -4.52
N SER A 34 14.59 11.48 -3.70
CA SER A 34 15.54 11.18 -2.61
C SER A 34 14.86 10.48 -1.44
N LEU A 35 15.61 9.66 -0.71
CA LEU A 35 15.13 9.01 0.52
C LEU A 35 14.57 10.03 1.54
N GLY A 36 15.18 11.21 1.66
CA GLY A 36 14.66 12.28 2.53
C GLY A 36 13.32 12.83 2.06
N THR A 37 13.08 12.89 0.75
CA THR A 37 11.78 13.29 0.19
C THR A 37 10.73 12.23 0.52
N LEU A 38 11.07 10.95 0.33
CA LEU A 38 10.21 9.82 0.67
C LEU A 38 9.78 9.84 2.14
N ILE A 39 10.73 10.03 3.07
CA ILE A 39 10.43 10.13 4.51
C ILE A 39 9.47 11.29 4.80
N ASN A 40 9.68 12.47 4.19
CA ASN A 40 8.76 13.60 4.38
C ASN A 40 7.35 13.32 3.84
N ILE A 41 7.24 12.62 2.70
CA ILE A 41 5.93 12.20 2.15
C ILE A 41 5.24 11.24 3.12
N PHE A 42 5.97 10.24 3.65
CA PHE A 42 5.43 9.30 4.63
C PHE A 42 4.95 10.00 5.90
N LEU A 43 5.70 10.97 6.44
CA LEU A 43 5.27 11.73 7.61
C LEU A 43 4.00 12.54 7.34
N LYS A 44 3.90 13.20 6.18
CA LYS A 44 2.68 13.91 5.77
C LYS A 44 1.50 12.95 5.61
N GLN A 45 1.74 11.79 5.02
CA GLN A 45 0.71 10.77 4.84
C GLN A 45 0.22 10.25 6.18
N PHE A 46 1.12 9.91 7.10
CA PHE A 46 0.79 9.47 8.45
C PHE A 46 -0.04 10.51 9.20
N VAL A 47 0.32 11.79 9.09
CA VAL A 47 -0.47 12.88 9.69
C VAL A 47 -1.86 12.98 9.07
N ARG A 48 -1.99 12.73 7.75
CA ARG A 48 -3.25 12.80 7.00
C ARG A 48 -4.18 11.63 7.29
N THR A 49 -3.67 10.41 7.29
CA THR A 49 -4.49 9.19 7.43
C THR A 49 -4.65 8.75 8.88
N LYS A 50 -3.76 9.16 9.79
CA LYS A 50 -3.70 8.69 11.18
C LYS A 50 -3.52 7.17 11.31
N GLU A 51 -2.98 6.54 10.27
CA GLU A 51 -2.84 5.09 10.17
C GLU A 51 -1.44 4.72 9.66
N VAL A 52 -0.95 3.55 10.07
CA VAL A 52 0.30 2.96 9.58
C VAL A 52 -0.02 1.68 8.83
N ASN A 53 0.44 1.60 7.58
CA ASN A 53 0.25 0.43 6.73
C ASN A 53 1.52 -0.43 6.73
N PHE A 54 1.40 -1.65 7.24
CA PHE A 54 2.44 -2.67 7.12
C PHE A 54 1.99 -3.71 6.10
N SER A 55 2.48 -3.61 4.87
CA SER A 55 2.31 -4.68 3.90
C SER A 55 3.44 -5.70 4.07
N VAL A 56 3.13 -6.86 4.64
CA VAL A 56 3.97 -8.04 4.40
C VAL A 56 3.74 -8.42 2.94
N SER A 57 4.79 -8.63 2.15
CA SER A 57 4.67 -9.07 0.75
C SER A 57 3.65 -10.21 0.66
N TYR A 58 2.44 -9.91 0.19
CA TYR A 58 1.34 -10.86 0.17
C TYR A 58 1.59 -11.81 -1.01
N ARG A 59 2.21 -12.96 -0.73
CA ARG A 59 2.14 -14.07 -1.66
C ARG A 59 0.74 -14.66 -1.52
N PRO A 60 -0.07 -14.72 -2.59
CA PRO A 60 -1.37 -15.35 -2.54
C PRO A 60 -1.25 -16.75 -1.93
N THR A 61 -2.11 -17.08 -0.98
CA THR A 61 -2.13 -18.44 -0.43
C THR A 61 -2.49 -19.42 -1.55
N PRO A 62 -2.06 -20.69 -1.51
CA PRO A 62 -2.48 -21.68 -2.49
C PRO A 62 -4.02 -21.74 -2.65
N SER A 63 -4.76 -21.54 -1.56
CA SER A 63 -6.22 -21.44 -1.57
C SER A 63 -6.72 -20.24 -2.39
N LEU A 64 -6.13 -19.06 -2.21
CA LEU A 64 -6.50 -17.88 -2.99
C LEU A 64 -6.16 -18.04 -4.48
N ILE A 65 -5.02 -18.67 -4.79
CA ILE A 65 -4.65 -18.98 -6.19
C ILE A 65 -5.67 -19.91 -6.83
N SER A 66 -6.11 -20.95 -6.13
CA SER A 66 -7.13 -21.88 -6.63
C SER A 66 -8.47 -21.19 -6.84
N ALA A 67 -8.91 -20.36 -5.89
CA ALA A 67 -10.16 -19.61 -6.01
C ALA A 67 -10.16 -18.64 -7.20
N ILE A 68 -9.04 -17.95 -7.45
CA ILE A 68 -8.90 -17.09 -8.64
C ILE A 68 -9.02 -17.90 -9.93
N LYS A 69 -8.34 -19.06 -10.01
CA LYS A 69 -8.40 -19.94 -11.20
C LYS A 69 -9.80 -20.49 -11.46
N GLU A 70 -10.53 -20.82 -10.39
CA GLU A 70 -11.91 -21.29 -10.48
C GLU A 70 -12.82 -20.19 -11.02
N ALA A 71 -12.73 -18.98 -10.46
CA ALA A 71 -13.49 -17.82 -10.94
C ALA A 71 -13.16 -17.46 -12.40
N GLU A 72 -11.89 -17.52 -12.81
CA GLU A 72 -11.46 -17.31 -14.20
C GLU A 72 -12.06 -18.34 -15.15
N LYS A 73 -12.15 -19.60 -14.72
CA LYS A 73 -12.76 -20.69 -15.49
C LYS A 73 -14.28 -20.49 -15.62
N GLU A 74 -14.97 -20.15 -14.54
CA GLU A 74 -16.41 -19.86 -14.56
C GLU A 74 -16.74 -18.68 -15.46
N LEU A 75 -15.91 -17.63 -15.43
CA LEU A 75 -16.00 -16.49 -16.34
C LEU A 75 -15.86 -16.93 -17.80
N ALA A 76 -14.85 -17.74 -18.12
CA ALA A 76 -14.62 -18.24 -19.48
C ALA A 76 -15.77 -19.16 -19.97
N GLU A 77 -16.38 -19.91 -19.06
CA GLU A 77 -17.52 -20.79 -19.34
C GLU A 77 -18.88 -20.05 -19.34
N GLY A 78 -18.92 -18.74 -19.03
CA GLY A 78 -20.14 -17.96 -18.95
C GLY A 78 -21.06 -18.37 -17.79
N LYS A 79 -20.50 -19.01 -16.75
CA LYS A 79 -21.21 -19.55 -15.59
C LYS A 79 -21.12 -18.67 -14.35
N LEU A 80 -20.60 -17.44 -14.49
CA LEU A 80 -20.59 -16.53 -13.35
C LEU A 80 -22.03 -16.30 -12.86
N PRO A 81 -22.30 -16.48 -11.57
CA PRO A 81 -23.58 -16.11 -10.99
C PRO A 81 -23.78 -14.61 -11.23
N ALA A 82 -24.77 -14.30 -12.04
CA ALA A 82 -25.16 -12.93 -12.35
C ALA A 82 -26.39 -12.61 -11.52
N ALA A 83 -26.20 -12.06 -10.33
CA ALA A 83 -27.31 -11.50 -9.60
C ALA A 83 -27.83 -10.27 -10.35
N HIS A 84 -29.11 -10.29 -10.71
CA HIS A 84 -29.77 -9.22 -11.44
C HIS A 84 -30.30 -8.12 -10.51
N SER A 85 -30.25 -8.36 -9.19
CA SER A 85 -30.59 -7.41 -8.14
C SER A 85 -29.67 -7.55 -6.92
N VAL A 86 -29.62 -6.50 -6.09
CA VAL A 86 -28.88 -6.53 -4.83
C VAL A 86 -29.46 -7.56 -3.87
N ASP A 87 -30.78 -7.73 -3.84
CA ASP A 87 -31.45 -8.69 -2.95
C ASP A 87 -31.09 -10.14 -3.30
N GLU A 88 -31.11 -10.48 -4.60
CA GLU A 88 -30.68 -11.79 -5.13
C GLU A 88 -29.21 -12.08 -4.81
N LEU A 89 -28.31 -11.10 -5.00
CA LEU A 89 -26.89 -11.25 -4.65
C LEU A 89 -26.71 -11.56 -3.16
N MET A 90 -27.48 -10.89 -2.30
CA MET A 90 -27.37 -11.05 -0.85
C MET A 90 -27.93 -12.38 -0.36
N GLU A 91 -28.88 -13.00 -1.07
CA GLU A 91 -29.33 -14.36 -0.80
C GLU A 91 -28.26 -15.39 -1.19
N GLU A 92 -27.65 -15.25 -2.37
CA GLU A 92 -26.57 -16.13 -2.85
C GLU A 92 -25.32 -16.09 -1.94
N LEU A 93 -24.90 -14.92 -1.47
CA LEU A 93 -23.73 -14.78 -0.59
C LEU A 93 -23.96 -15.33 0.82
N ARG A 94 -25.22 -15.53 1.21
CA ARG A 94 -25.60 -16.03 2.55
C ARG A 94 -25.88 -17.53 2.57
N SER A 95 -26.02 -18.17 1.41
CA SER A 95 -26.18 -19.63 1.28
C SER A 95 -24.85 -20.37 1.43
#